data_AF-A0AB35URU8-F1
#
_entry.id   AF-A0AB35URU8-F1
#
_cell.length_a   1.000
_cell.length_b   1.000
_cell.length_c   1.000
_cell.angle_alpha   90.00
_cell.angle_beta   90.00
_cell.angle_gamma   90.00
#
_symmetry.space_group_name_H-M   'P 1'
#
loop_
_entity.id
_entity.type
_entity.pdbx_description
1 polymer ?
#
loop_
_entity_poly.entity_id
_entity_poly.type
_entity_poly.pdbx_seq_one_letter_code
_entity_poly.pdbx_strand_id
1 'polypeptide(L)'
;MPQIIPIKDLKNTSKISELCHKIDDPIYITKNGYGDMVIMSVESYEQIICQLKFYKELEISEQQIREGRTKNARNSLGSMKERYEL
;
A
#
# COMPACT_ATOMS: atom_id res chain seq x y z
N MET A 1 14.32 -1.33 -11.33
CA MET A 1 14.56 -2.79 -11.45
C MET A 1 14.67 -3.34 -10.03
N PRO A 2 13.96 -4.41 -9.68
CA PRO A 2 13.98 -4.95 -8.32
C PRO A 2 15.39 -5.40 -7.96
N GLN A 3 15.87 -4.98 -6.79
CA GLN A 3 17.15 -5.46 -6.30
C GLN A 3 16.99 -6.87 -5.73
N ILE A 4 17.91 -7.74 -6.10
CA ILE A 4 17.93 -9.13 -5.65
C ILE A 4 19.27 -9.39 -4.97
N ILE A 5 19.24 -9.78 -3.71
CA ILE A 5 20.45 -10.09 -2.94
C ILE A 5 20.35 -11.48 -2.29
N PRO A 6 21.45 -12.21 -2.13
CA PRO A 6 21.44 -13.49 -1.44
C PRO A 6 21.30 -13.30 0.07
N ILE A 7 20.65 -14.25 0.75
CA ILE A 7 20.37 -14.21 2.20
C ILE A 7 21.62 -14.03 3.06
N LYS A 8 22.79 -14.46 2.57
CA LYS A 8 24.09 -14.30 3.26
C LYS A 8 24.49 -12.82 3.41
N ASP A 9 23.99 -11.93 2.55
CA ASP A 9 24.32 -10.50 2.56
C ASP A 9 23.52 -9.74 3.64
N LEU A 10 22.48 -10.36 4.22
CA LEU A 10 21.73 -9.79 5.35
C LEU A 10 22.56 -9.63 6.62
N LYS A 11 23.76 -10.23 6.68
CA LYS A 11 24.69 -10.06 7.80
C LYS A 11 25.12 -8.60 8.01
N ASN A 12 25.11 -7.77 6.96
CA ASN A 12 25.41 -6.35 7.06
C ASN A 12 24.12 -5.53 7.20
N THR A 13 23.54 -5.53 8.40
CA THR A 13 22.24 -4.89 8.68
C THR A 13 22.25 -3.39 8.44
N SER A 14 23.37 -2.69 8.68
CA SER A 14 23.50 -1.25 8.41
C SER A 14 23.36 -0.94 6.92
N LYS A 15 24.09 -1.68 6.06
CA LYS A 15 23.98 -1.51 4.60
C LYS A 15 22.58 -1.85 4.10
N ILE A 16 21.95 -2.88 4.64
CA ILE A 16 20.59 -3.28 4.28
C ILE A 16 19.58 -2.20 4.69
N SER A 17 19.71 -1.66 5.90
CA SER A 17 18.86 -0.57 6.37
C SER A 17 18.97 0.64 5.46
N GLU A 18 20.18 1.07 5.10
CA GLU A 18 20.38 2.15 4.13
C GLU A 18 19.74 1.85 2.77
N LEU A 19 19.85 0.61 2.29
CA LEU A 19 19.31 0.20 1.01
C LEU A 19 17.79 0.30 0.99
N CYS A 20 17.13 -0.14 2.07
CA CYS A 20 15.68 -0.04 2.24
C CYS A 20 15.17 1.40 2.26
N HIS A 21 15.98 2.38 2.68
CA HIS A 21 15.58 3.80 2.71
C HIS A 21 15.99 4.58 1.45
N LYS A 22 16.98 4.09 0.70
CA LYS A 22 17.42 4.70 -0.57
C LYS A 22 16.53 4.30 -1.75
N ILE A 23 15.77 3.23 -1.60
CA ILE A 23 15.01 2.59 -2.67
C ILE A 23 13.58 2.43 -2.17
N ASP A 24 12.63 3.04 -2.87
CA ASP A 24 11.21 2.93 -2.55
C ASP A 24 10.61 1.57 -2.98
N ASP A 25 11.37 0.78 -3.74
CA ASP A 25 11.01 -0.56 -4.21
C ASP A 25 11.42 -1.68 -3.22
N PRO A 26 10.67 -2.80 -3.18
CA PRO A 26 11.05 -4.00 -2.46
C PRO A 26 12.40 -4.58 -2.90
N ILE A 27 13.21 -5.01 -1.92
CA ILE A 27 14.43 -5.80 -2.14
C ILE A 27 14.09 -7.27 -1.95
N TYR A 28 14.36 -8.07 -2.95
CA TYR A 28 14.12 -9.51 -2.94
C TYR A 28 15.35 -10.24 -2.41
N ILE A 29 15.12 -11.16 -1.49
CA ILE A 29 16.15 -12.00 -0.90
C ILE A 29 16.06 -13.39 -1.51
N THR A 30 17.20 -13.94 -1.91
CA THR A 30 17.30 -15.30 -2.43
C THR A 30 18.05 -16.23 -1.49
N LYS A 31 17.60 -17.49 -1.44
CA LYS A 31 18.26 -18.59 -0.75
C LYS A 31 18.41 -19.75 -1.72
N ASN A 32 19.65 -20.16 -1.98
CA ASN A 32 19.97 -21.22 -2.94
C ASN A 32 19.42 -20.97 -4.36
N GLY A 33 19.38 -19.70 -4.80
CA GLY A 33 18.87 -19.30 -6.12
C GLY A 33 17.36 -19.11 -6.21
N TYR A 34 16.60 -19.40 -5.14
CA TYR A 34 15.15 -19.20 -5.09
C TYR A 34 14.78 -17.98 -4.26
N GLY A 35 13.69 -17.31 -4.61
CA GLY A 35 13.13 -16.23 -3.78
C GLY A 35 12.68 -16.75 -2.42
N ASP A 36 13.08 -16.07 -1.35
CA ASP A 36 12.87 -16.49 0.05
C ASP A 36 12.05 -15.46 0.83
N MET A 37 12.42 -14.17 0.74
CA MET A 37 11.72 -13.07 1.41
C MET A 37 11.84 -11.76 0.64
N VAL A 38 11.06 -10.76 1.04
CA VAL A 38 11.16 -9.37 0.57
C VAL A 38 11.36 -8.48 1.79
N ILE A 39 12.24 -7.49 1.66
CA ILE A 39 12.50 -6.47 2.67
C ILE A 39 12.37 -5.07 2.05
N MET A 40 11.88 -4.11 2.84
CA MET A 40 11.70 -2.70 2.45
C MET A 40 11.67 -1.83 3.71
N SER A 41 11.70 -0.50 3.56
CA SER A 41 11.45 0.38 4.70
C SER A 41 9.99 0.27 5.18
N VAL A 42 9.76 0.64 6.44
CA VAL A 42 8.40 0.71 6.98
C VAL A 42 7.54 1.70 6.19
N GLU A 43 8.12 2.84 5.81
CA GLU A 43 7.43 3.86 5.02
C GLU A 43 6.96 3.31 3.67
N SER A 44 7.84 2.66 2.90
CA SER A 44 7.48 2.08 1.60
C SER A 44 6.41 0.99 1.76
N TYR A 45 6.50 0.17 2.81
CA TYR A 45 5.47 -0.82 3.12
C TYR A 45 4.10 -0.18 3.40
N GLU A 46 4.07 0.84 4.26
CA GLU A 46 2.83 1.55 4.61
C GLU A 46 2.22 2.25 3.39
N GLN A 47 3.04 2.86 2.54
CA GLN A 47 2.59 3.48 1.29
C GLN A 47 1.94 2.47 0.35
N ILE A 48 2.57 1.30 0.14
CA ILE A 48 1.99 0.22 -0.69
C ILE A 48 0.66 -0.26 -0.12
N ILE A 49 0.60 -0.49 1.20
CA ILE A 49 -0.63 -0.93 1.86
C ILE A 49 -1.74 0.14 1.76
N CYS A 50 -1.38 1.42 1.87
CA CYS A 50 -2.31 2.53 1.69
C CYS A 50 -2.87 2.56 0.26
N GLN A 51 -2.01 2.44 -0.75
CA GLN A 51 -2.42 2.40 -2.15
C GLN A 51 -3.35 1.21 -2.44
N LEU A 52 -3.02 0.00 -1.94
CA LEU A 52 -3.87 -1.18 -2.12
C LEU A 52 -5.25 -1.00 -1.50
N LYS A 53 -5.33 -0.40 -0.30
CA LYS A 53 -6.61 -0.05 0.34
C LYS A 53 -7.39 0.94 -0.52
N PHE A 54 -6.73 1.99 -1.00
CA PHE A 54 -7.36 3.00 -1.85
C PHE A 54 -7.93 2.41 -3.14
N TYR A 55 -7.17 1.56 -3.84
CA TYR A 55 -7.66 0.88 -5.04
C TYR A 55 -8.85 -0.02 -4.77
N LYS A 56 -8.87 -0.72 -3.64
CA LYS A 56 -10.02 -1.53 -3.22
C LYS A 56 -11.27 -0.67 -2.99
N GLU A 57 -11.14 0.45 -2.30
CA GLU A 57 -12.28 1.36 -2.06
C GLU A 57 -12.78 1.99 -3.37
N LEU A 58 -11.88 2.32 -4.30
CA LEU A 58 -12.25 2.76 -5.65
C LEU A 58 -13.01 1.69 -6.41
N GLU A 59 -12.55 0.44 -6.42
CA GLU A 59 -13.24 -0.67 -7.08
C GLU A 59 -14.67 -0.86 -6.55
N ILE A 60 -14.84 -0.81 -5.22
CA ILE A 60 -16.15 -0.89 -4.57
C ILE A 60 -17.03 0.29 -5.00
N SER A 61 -16.47 1.51 -5.01
CA SER A 61 -17.20 2.73 -5.41
C SER A 61 -17.65 2.69 -6.87
N GLU A 62 -16.78 2.24 -7.77
CA GLU A 62 -17.09 2.04 -9.19
C GLU A 62 -18.24 1.03 -9.37
N GLN A 63 -18.22 -0.06 -8.62
CA GLN A 63 -19.31 -1.05 -8.65
C GLN A 63 -20.64 -0.46 -8.12
N GLN A 64 -20.60 0.35 -7.05
CA GLN A 64 -21.78 1.04 -6.54
C GLN A 64 -22.36 2.01 -7.57
N ILE A 65 -21.51 2.74 -8.30
CA ILE A 65 -21.94 3.63 -9.39
C ILE A 65 -22.64 2.84 -10.49
N ARG A 66 -22.04 1.72 -10.94
CA ARG A 66 -22.62 0.86 -11.99
C ARG A 66 -23.98 0.29 -11.60
N GLU A 67 -24.16 -0.08 -10.34
CA GLU A 67 -25.43 -0.59 -9.81
C GLU A 67 -26.44 0.51 -9.45
N GLY A 68 -26.10 1.79 -9.66
CA GLY A 68 -26.96 2.91 -9.31
C GLY A 68 -27.09 3.15 -7.79
N ARG A 69 -26.25 2.50 -6.97
CA ARG A 69 -26.20 2.67 -5.50
C ARG A 69 -25.47 3.96 -5.10
N THR A 70 -25.86 5.08 -5.70
CA THR A 70 -25.30 6.40 -5.42
C THR A 70 -26.31 7.26 -4.67
N LYS A 71 -25.84 8.33 -4.03
CA LYS A 71 -26.71 9.32 -3.39
C LYS A 71 -26.36 10.70 -3.91
N ASN A 72 -27.37 11.56 -4.06
CA ASN A 72 -27.14 12.95 -4.40
C ASN A 72 -26.35 13.63 -3.27
N ALA A 73 -25.23 14.29 -3.63
CA ALA A 73 -24.32 14.89 -2.67
C ALA A 73 -25.00 15.98 -1.81
N ARG A 74 -25.81 16.87 -2.41
CA ARG A 74 -26.49 17.96 -1.69
C ARG A 74 -27.48 17.40 -0.67
N ASN A 75 -28.28 16.41 -1.07
CA ASN A 75 -29.25 15.78 -0.17
C ASN A 75 -28.55 15.03 0.98
N SER A 76 -27.45 14.33 0.66
CA SER A 76 -26.68 13.59 1.67
C SER A 76 -26.03 14.52 2.70
N LEU A 77 -25.39 15.60 2.24
CA LEU A 77 -24.79 16.61 3.13
C LEU A 77 -25.85 17.32 3.99
N GLY A 78 -27.02 17.64 3.42
CA GLY A 78 -28.15 18.20 4.17
C GLY A 78 -28.59 17.27 5.30
N SER A 79 -28.83 15.99 4.99
CA SER A 79 -29.24 14.99 6.00
C SER A 79 -28.19 14.77 7.09
N MET A 80 -26.91 14.95 6.77
CA MET A 80 -25.82 14.79 7.74
C MET A 80 -25.73 15.99 8.69
N LYS A 81 -25.90 17.22 8.18
CA LYS A 81 -25.97 18.41 9.02
C LYS A 81 -27.14 18.35 10.00
N GLU A 82 -28.31 17.96 9.52
CA GLU A 82 -29.51 17.79 10.36
C GLU A 82 -29.31 16.72 11.44
N ARG A 83 -28.69 15.59 11.10
CA ARG A 83 -28.44 14.49 12.04
C ARG A 83 -27.43 14.85 13.14
N TYR A 84 -26.41 15.64 12.83
CA TYR A 84 -25.32 15.96 13.75
C TYR A 84 -25.34 17.40 14.27
N GLU A 85 -26.42 18.13 14.03
CA GLU A 85 -26.62 19.52 14.47
C GLU A 85 -25.47 20.46 14.07
N LEU A 86 -24.95 20.30 12.84
CA LEU A 86 -23.84 21.09 12.26
C LEU A 86 -24.31 22.28 11.42
#